data_AF-A0A2D6M1Y4-F1
#
_entry.id   AF-A0A2D6M1Y4-F1
#
_cell.length_a   1.000
_cell.length_b   1.000
_cell.length_c   1.000
_cell.angle_alpha   90.00
_cell.angle_beta   90.00
_cell.angle_gamma   90.00
#
_symmetry.space_group_name_H-M   'P 1'
#
loop_
_entity.id
_entity.type
_entity.pdbx_description
1 polymer ?
#
loop_
_entity_poly.entity_id
_entity_poly.type
_entity_poly.pdbx_seq_one_letter_code
_entity_poly.pdbx_strand_id
1 'polypeptide(L)'
;MDRGEFANLVKRFEKQLFKAKSGFKEASETTASFKESISFLEQIEQEISKNPSFAKDFQLLSMENSSVSAWKKTTAMVDALKTLLEEGEESQANANRFLESFRNSRAYAFPDSKSTISFLQSLADIFSISKFELKPQFIGTVDMAVITKDLKLKADKNFMNFNVTEIKKVMKSLIDNKDARNLVLEGRGIKVFWQNPRLLRVDAKHDQLRSLDKVCNVFRGECVEKIV
;
A
#
# COMPACT_ATOMS: atom_id res chain seq x y z
N MET A 1 22.78 22.21 -1.87
CA MET A 1 22.32 21.19 -0.92
C MET A 1 23.20 19.97 -1.12
N ASP A 2 23.94 19.57 -0.08
CA ASP A 2 24.80 18.40 -0.15
C ASP A 2 24.03 17.09 0.13
N ARG A 3 24.66 15.93 -0.13
CA ARG A 3 24.03 14.62 0.09
C ARG A 3 23.67 14.36 1.57
N GLY A 4 24.44 14.91 2.50
CA GLY A 4 24.19 14.79 3.95
C GLY A 4 23.00 15.62 4.41
N GLU A 5 22.86 16.85 3.90
CA GLU A 5 21.70 17.72 4.11
C GLU A 5 20.42 17.08 3.59
N PHE A 6 20.45 16.50 2.40
CA PHE A 6 19.31 15.77 1.83
C PHE A 6 18.95 14.55 2.68
N ALA A 7 19.93 13.73 3.09
CA ALA A 7 19.69 12.58 3.96
C ALA A 7 19.08 12.97 5.32
N ASN A 8 19.49 14.13 5.87
CA ASN A 8 18.90 14.67 7.10
C ASN A 8 17.46 15.18 6.90
N LEU A 9 17.14 15.77 5.75
CA LEU A 9 15.77 16.14 5.39
C LEU A 9 14.88 14.91 5.26
N VAL A 10 15.35 13.85 4.60
CA VAL A 10 14.62 12.57 4.48
C VAL A 10 14.37 11.97 5.86
N LYS A 11 15.38 11.89 6.74
CA LYS A 11 15.19 11.40 8.12
C LYS A 11 14.19 12.24 8.94
N ARG A 12 14.21 13.56 8.76
CA ARG A 12 13.23 14.46 9.41
C ARG A 12 11.82 14.21 8.88
N PHE A 13 11.67 14.05 7.58
CA PHE A 13 10.39 13.70 6.95
C PHE A 13 9.87 12.36 7.45
N GLU A 14 10.70 11.31 7.47
CA GLU A 14 10.38 10.01 8.06
C GLU A 14 9.91 10.14 9.52
N LYS A 15 10.62 10.91 10.34
CA LYS A 15 10.23 11.15 11.74
C LYS A 15 8.86 11.82 11.85
N GLN A 16 8.54 12.78 10.98
CA GLN A 16 7.22 13.41 10.97
C GLN A 16 6.13 12.46 10.49
N LEU A 17 6.41 11.61 9.50
CA LEU A 17 5.52 10.56 9.04
C LEU A 17 5.19 9.56 10.17
N PHE A 18 6.16 9.21 11.01
CA PHE A 18 5.93 8.36 12.20
C PHE A 18 5.05 9.04 13.25
N LYS A 19 5.26 10.33 13.50
CA LYS A 19 4.40 11.11 14.42
C LYS A 19 2.97 11.23 13.88
N ALA A 20 2.80 11.43 12.57
CA ALA A 20 1.49 11.42 11.95
C ALA A 20 0.80 10.06 12.15
N LYS A 21 1.52 8.95 11.97
CA LYS A 21 1.00 7.59 12.23
C LYS A 21 0.50 7.39 13.66
N SER A 22 1.23 7.88 14.67
CA SER A 22 0.79 7.77 16.07
C SER A 22 -0.43 8.65 16.33
N GLY A 23 -0.46 9.87 15.79
CA GLY A 23 -1.64 10.75 15.90
C GLY A 23 -2.89 10.15 15.24
N PHE A 24 -2.74 9.45 14.11
CA PHE A 24 -3.84 8.69 13.50
C PHE A 24 -4.36 7.57 14.41
N LYS A 25 -3.51 6.92 15.19
CA LYS A 25 -3.94 5.89 16.14
C LYS A 25 -4.83 6.49 17.24
N GLU A 26 -4.43 7.62 17.81
CA GLU A 26 -5.21 8.35 18.82
C GLU A 26 -6.54 8.88 18.24
N ALA A 27 -6.52 9.35 16.99
CA ALA A 27 -7.73 9.73 16.27
C ALA A 27 -8.69 8.54 16.09
N SER A 28 -8.16 7.34 15.81
CA SER A 28 -8.97 6.12 15.71
C SER A 28 -9.68 5.75 17.01
N GLU A 29 -9.03 5.96 18.16
CA GLU A 29 -9.63 5.72 19.49
C GLU A 29 -10.75 6.73 19.78
N THR A 30 -10.56 7.98 19.34
CA THR A 30 -11.59 9.04 19.41
C THR A 30 -12.77 8.71 18.51
N THR A 31 -12.53 8.27 17.26
CA THR A 31 -13.57 7.81 16.34
C THR A 31 -14.37 6.63 16.90
N ALA A 32 -13.72 5.68 17.57
CA ALA A 32 -14.40 4.56 18.21
C ALA A 32 -15.37 5.04 19.31
N SER A 33 -14.94 6.01 20.13
CA SER A 33 -15.79 6.61 21.17
C SER A 33 -16.99 7.37 20.59
N PHE A 34 -16.80 8.06 19.46
CA PHE A 34 -17.91 8.70 18.75
C PHE A 34 -18.89 7.69 18.14
N LYS A 35 -18.40 6.58 17.56
CA LYS A 35 -19.24 5.50 17.05
C LYS A 35 -20.10 4.87 18.16
N GLU A 36 -19.54 4.71 19.35
CA GLU A 36 -20.28 4.24 20.53
C GLU A 36 -21.38 5.24 20.96
N SER A 37 -21.06 6.55 20.94
CA SER A 37 -22.04 7.61 21.23
C SER A 37 -23.19 7.65 20.22
N ILE A 38 -22.88 7.44 18.93
CA ILE A 38 -23.89 7.33 17.86
C ILE A 38 -24.77 6.10 18.07
N SER A 39 -24.18 4.95 18.42
CA SER A 39 -24.91 3.73 18.75
C SER A 39 -25.94 3.94 19.87
N PHE A 40 -25.58 4.70 20.93
CA PHE A 40 -26.53 5.02 22.00
C PHE A 40 -27.71 5.87 21.51
N LEU A 41 -27.47 6.84 20.62
CA LEU A 41 -28.54 7.66 20.05
C LEU A 41 -29.49 6.82 19.19
N GLU A 42 -28.96 5.93 18.36
CA GLU A 42 -29.77 5.02 17.53
C GLU A 42 -30.61 4.06 18.39
N GLN A 43 -30.07 3.60 19.53
CA GLN A 43 -30.82 2.79 20.49
C GLN A 43 -31.98 3.58 21.12
N ILE A 44 -31.76 4.84 21.50
CA ILE A 44 -32.82 5.72 22.03
C ILE A 44 -33.92 5.92 20.99
N GLU A 45 -33.56 6.19 19.73
CA GLU A 45 -34.54 6.34 18.64
C GLU A 45 -35.34 5.06 18.40
N GLN A 46 -34.68 3.89 18.45
CA GLN A 46 -35.38 2.60 18.35
C GLN A 46 -36.37 2.36 19.49
N GLU A 47 -35.98 2.66 20.73
CA GLU A 47 -36.86 2.48 21.90
C GLU A 47 -38.06 3.43 21.86
N ILE A 48 -37.85 4.69 21.45
CA ILE A 48 -38.94 5.65 21.21
C ILE A 48 -39.90 5.13 20.13
N SER A 49 -39.36 4.53 19.06
CA SER A 49 -40.16 4.02 17.94
C SER A 49 -40.96 2.77 18.31
N LYS A 50 -40.46 1.95 19.24
CA LYS A 50 -41.09 0.69 19.68
C LYS A 50 -42.09 0.90 20.82
N ASN A 51 -41.92 1.93 21.66
CA ASN A 51 -42.78 2.19 22.82
C ASN A 51 -43.49 3.56 22.76
N PRO A 52 -44.81 3.58 22.44
CA PRO A 52 -45.58 4.82 22.36
C PRO A 52 -45.67 5.62 23.68
N SER A 53 -45.57 4.97 24.85
CA SER A 53 -45.51 5.69 26.14
C SER A 53 -44.19 6.42 26.31
N PHE A 54 -43.07 5.79 25.94
CA PHE A 54 -41.74 6.40 25.96
C PHE A 54 -41.65 7.61 25.02
N ALA A 55 -42.28 7.53 23.84
CA ALA A 55 -42.37 8.66 22.92
C ALA A 55 -43.10 9.86 23.55
N LYS A 56 -44.18 9.60 24.31
CA LYS A 56 -44.93 10.63 25.05
C LYS A 56 -44.12 11.22 26.20
N ASP A 57 -43.47 10.38 27.01
CA ASP A 57 -42.66 10.82 28.15
C ASP A 57 -41.43 11.62 27.68
N PHE A 58 -40.80 11.18 26.58
CA PHE A 58 -39.70 11.89 25.93
C PHE A 58 -40.16 13.23 25.35
N GLN A 59 -41.35 13.31 24.75
CA GLN A 59 -41.93 14.57 24.28
C GLN A 59 -42.21 15.54 25.42
N LEU A 60 -42.78 15.07 26.54
CA LEU A 60 -43.06 15.88 27.72
C LEU A 60 -41.77 16.44 28.34
N LEU A 61 -40.78 15.58 28.61
CA LEU A 61 -39.45 15.98 29.05
C LEU A 61 -38.78 16.95 28.06
N SER A 62 -39.01 16.74 26.76
CA SER A 62 -38.44 17.56 25.70
C SER A 62 -39.10 18.94 25.58
N MET A 63 -40.39 19.07 25.90
CA MET A 63 -41.13 20.33 25.84
C MET A 63 -40.90 21.20 27.09
N GLU A 64 -40.75 20.60 28.28
CA GLU A 64 -40.46 21.33 29.53
C GLU A 64 -39.09 22.01 29.53
N ASN A 65 -38.09 21.44 28.82
CA ASN A 65 -36.70 21.90 28.87
C ASN A 65 -36.21 22.62 27.58
N SER A 66 -37.09 23.10 26.70
CA SER A 66 -36.69 23.69 25.38
C SER A 66 -35.89 22.72 24.49
N SER A 67 -36.14 21.43 24.65
CA SER A 67 -35.25 20.33 24.22
C SER A 67 -35.57 19.78 22.84
N VAL A 68 -36.74 20.06 22.25
CA VAL A 68 -37.09 19.58 20.90
C VAL A 68 -36.23 20.25 19.82
N SER A 69 -35.96 21.56 19.96
CA SER A 69 -35.03 22.28 19.07
C SER A 69 -33.58 21.88 19.32
N ALA A 70 -33.21 21.67 20.58
CA ALA A 70 -31.91 21.13 20.96
C ALA A 70 -31.69 19.72 20.38
N TRP A 71 -32.70 18.86 20.44
CA TRP A 71 -32.67 17.50 19.90
C TRP A 71 -32.49 17.50 18.38
N LYS A 72 -33.31 18.26 17.63
CA LYS A 72 -33.12 18.40 16.17
C LYS A 72 -31.74 18.92 15.81
N LYS A 73 -31.19 19.85 16.62
CA LYS A 73 -29.83 20.36 16.44
C LYS A 73 -28.78 19.29 16.73
N THR A 74 -28.98 18.48 17.76
CA THR A 74 -28.13 17.32 18.09
C THR A 74 -28.13 16.29 16.96
N THR A 75 -29.29 15.93 16.40
CA THR A 75 -29.37 14.98 15.27
C THR A 75 -28.62 15.51 14.05
N ALA A 76 -28.82 16.78 13.68
CA ALA A 76 -28.07 17.40 12.58
C ALA A 76 -26.56 17.48 12.85
N MET A 77 -26.15 17.72 14.10
CA MET A 77 -24.74 17.68 14.50
C MET A 77 -24.16 16.26 14.46
N VAL A 78 -24.98 15.25 14.76
CA VAL A 78 -24.60 13.83 14.68
C VAL A 78 -24.45 13.39 13.23
N ASP A 79 -25.34 13.80 12.33
CA ASP A 79 -25.20 13.52 10.90
C ASP A 79 -23.97 14.22 10.31
N ALA A 80 -23.72 15.49 10.67
CA ALA A 80 -22.51 16.20 10.29
C ALA A 80 -21.25 15.52 10.85
N LEU A 81 -21.31 15.01 12.08
CA LEU A 81 -20.23 14.25 12.69
C LEU A 81 -20.00 12.91 11.97
N LYS A 82 -21.06 12.20 11.56
CA LYS A 82 -20.96 10.96 10.76
C LYS A 82 -20.18 11.21 9.47
N THR A 83 -20.54 12.26 8.71
CA THR A 83 -19.83 12.64 7.49
C THR A 83 -18.35 12.97 7.75
N LEU A 84 -18.07 13.79 8.77
CA LEU A 84 -16.69 14.16 9.12
C LEU A 84 -15.85 12.96 9.58
N LEU A 85 -16.48 11.98 10.24
CA LEU A 85 -15.82 10.74 10.64
C LEU A 85 -15.50 9.87 9.43
N GLU A 86 -16.42 9.72 8.47
CA GLU A 86 -16.18 8.96 7.25
C GLU A 86 -15.04 9.56 6.40
N GLU A 87 -15.08 10.88 6.19
CA GLU A 87 -14.00 11.61 5.49
C GLU A 87 -12.65 11.48 6.23
N GLY A 88 -12.69 11.55 7.57
CA GLY A 88 -11.52 11.36 8.43
C GLY A 88 -10.95 9.94 8.34
N GLU A 89 -11.80 8.91 8.36
CA GLU A 89 -11.41 7.50 8.23
C GLU A 89 -10.82 7.21 6.85
N GLU A 90 -11.42 7.74 5.79
CA GLU A 90 -10.89 7.61 4.43
C GLU A 90 -9.52 8.29 4.30
N SER A 91 -9.40 9.53 4.80
CA SER A 91 -8.14 10.27 4.82
C SER A 91 -7.06 9.54 5.60
N GLN A 92 -7.40 9.00 6.79
CA GLN A 92 -6.49 8.20 7.62
C GLN A 92 -6.08 6.89 6.93
N ALA A 93 -7.01 6.20 6.29
CA ALA A 93 -6.73 4.98 5.53
C ALA A 93 -5.77 5.27 4.37
N ASN A 94 -6.00 6.37 3.64
CA ASN A 94 -5.13 6.81 2.54
C ASN A 94 -3.74 7.21 3.04
N ALA A 95 -3.64 7.94 4.16
CA ALA A 95 -2.37 8.28 4.80
C ALA A 95 -1.61 7.04 5.26
N ASN A 96 -2.29 6.06 5.87
CA ASN A 96 -1.67 4.79 6.27
C ASN A 96 -1.17 3.98 5.06
N ARG A 97 -1.97 3.88 3.99
CA ARG A 97 -1.55 3.24 2.73
C ARG A 97 -0.32 3.93 2.13
N PHE A 98 -0.29 5.26 2.14
CA PHE A 98 0.88 6.03 1.69
C PHE A 98 2.11 5.73 2.55
N LEU A 99 1.98 5.73 3.88
CA LEU A 99 3.06 5.44 4.80
C LEU A 99 3.61 4.01 4.64
N GLU A 100 2.73 3.04 4.45
CA GLU A 100 3.12 1.66 4.21
C GLU A 100 3.81 1.49 2.86
N SER A 101 3.28 2.12 1.81
CA SER A 101 3.92 2.15 0.49
C SER A 101 5.31 2.79 0.55
N PHE A 102 5.44 3.94 1.22
CA PHE A 102 6.72 4.63 1.41
C PHE A 102 7.75 3.78 2.16
N ARG A 103 7.33 2.97 3.13
CA ARG A 103 8.24 2.11 3.91
C ARG A 103 8.58 0.79 3.23
N ASN A 104 7.66 0.27 2.43
CA ASN A 104 7.72 -1.07 1.86
C ASN A 104 7.97 -1.07 0.36
N SER A 105 8.29 0.08 -0.25
CA SER A 105 8.67 0.17 -1.67
C SER A 105 10.01 0.89 -1.84
N ARG A 106 10.88 0.37 -2.70
CA ARG A 106 12.15 1.02 -3.11
C ARG A 106 12.35 0.86 -4.60
N ALA A 107 12.89 1.88 -5.25
CA ALA A 107 13.32 1.79 -6.64
C ALA A 107 14.85 1.73 -6.73
N TYR A 108 15.36 0.82 -7.55
CA TYR A 108 16.77 0.57 -7.78
C TYR A 108 17.08 0.79 -9.26
N ALA A 109 17.97 1.75 -9.53
CA ALA A 109 18.50 2.03 -10.84
C ALA A 109 19.89 1.39 -11.00
N PHE A 110 20.14 0.76 -12.13
CA PHE A 110 21.40 0.08 -12.42
C PHE A 110 22.08 0.65 -13.67
N PRO A 111 23.41 0.56 -13.77
CA PRO A 111 24.14 1.08 -14.93
C PRO A 111 23.81 0.32 -16.23
N ASP A 112 23.53 -0.99 -16.11
CA ASP A 112 23.24 -1.88 -17.22
C ASP A 112 22.29 -3.01 -16.81
N SER A 113 21.72 -3.69 -17.81
CA SER A 113 20.77 -4.79 -17.58
C SER A 113 21.41 -6.04 -16.98
N LYS A 114 22.72 -6.23 -17.14
CA LYS A 114 23.44 -7.36 -16.53
C LYS A 114 23.46 -7.19 -15.01
N SER A 115 23.71 -5.98 -14.54
CA SER A 115 23.68 -5.60 -13.13
C SER A 115 22.28 -5.76 -12.54
N THR A 116 21.23 -5.36 -13.28
CA THR A 116 19.83 -5.63 -12.91
C THR A 116 19.56 -7.12 -12.71
N ILE A 117 19.99 -7.97 -13.65
CA ILE A 117 19.78 -9.43 -13.57
C ILE A 117 20.55 -10.03 -12.39
N SER A 118 21.79 -9.62 -12.17
CA SER A 118 22.59 -10.09 -11.04
C SER A 118 21.99 -9.67 -9.69
N PHE A 119 21.43 -8.46 -9.62
CA PHE A 119 20.68 -8.02 -8.43
C PHE A 119 19.45 -8.89 -8.18
N LEU A 120 18.66 -9.21 -9.21
CA LEU A 120 17.50 -10.10 -9.08
C LEU A 120 17.90 -11.52 -8.61
N GLN A 121 19.04 -12.04 -9.06
CA GLN A 121 19.58 -13.31 -8.59
C GLN A 121 19.92 -13.25 -7.10
N SER A 122 20.70 -12.25 -6.66
CA SER A 122 21.04 -12.09 -5.26
C SER A 122 19.82 -11.83 -4.37
N LEU A 123 18.82 -11.10 -4.87
CA LEU A 123 17.53 -10.93 -4.19
C LEU A 123 16.88 -12.28 -3.94
N ALA A 124 16.81 -13.13 -4.96
CA ALA A 124 16.21 -14.44 -4.85
C ALA A 124 16.94 -15.34 -3.85
N ASP A 125 18.28 -15.29 -3.84
CA ASP A 125 19.11 -16.06 -2.90
C ASP A 125 18.88 -15.60 -1.45
N ILE A 126 18.93 -14.29 -1.20
CA ILE A 126 18.76 -13.69 0.15
C ILE A 126 17.40 -14.04 0.74
N PHE A 127 16.36 -14.07 -0.09
CA PHE A 127 15.00 -14.38 0.36
C PHE A 127 14.61 -15.83 0.15
N SER A 128 15.57 -16.67 -0.25
CA SER A 128 15.38 -18.11 -0.50
C SER A 128 14.20 -18.39 -1.46
N ILE A 129 14.02 -17.54 -2.47
CA ILE A 129 12.97 -17.69 -3.47
C ILE A 129 13.39 -18.78 -4.45
N SER A 130 12.67 -19.90 -4.44
CA SER A 130 12.93 -21.02 -5.35
C SER A 130 12.29 -20.84 -6.73
N LYS A 131 11.16 -20.12 -6.80
CA LYS A 131 10.37 -19.90 -8.02
C LYS A 131 9.81 -18.49 -8.05
N PHE A 132 9.74 -17.91 -9.24
CA PHE A 132 9.06 -16.65 -9.50
C PHE A 132 7.83 -16.88 -10.38
N GLU A 133 6.78 -16.13 -10.09
CA GLU A 133 5.68 -15.86 -11.01
C GLU A 133 6.00 -14.56 -11.75
N LEU A 134 6.00 -14.58 -13.08
CA LEU A 134 6.13 -13.41 -13.93
C LEU A 134 4.82 -13.13 -14.63
N LYS A 135 4.36 -11.89 -14.56
CA LYS A 135 3.13 -11.43 -15.20
C LYS A 135 3.27 -10.03 -15.79
N PRO A 136 2.53 -9.69 -16.84
CA PRO A 136 2.45 -8.32 -17.31
C PRO A 136 1.70 -7.46 -16.28
N GLN A 137 2.18 -6.23 -16.10
CA GLN A 137 1.55 -5.25 -15.19
C GLN A 137 0.22 -4.76 -15.73
N PHE A 138 0.10 -4.63 -17.06
CA PHE A 138 -1.14 -4.28 -17.75
C PHE A 138 -1.50 -5.37 -18.76
N ILE A 139 -2.80 -5.59 -18.97
CA ILE A 139 -3.26 -6.59 -19.94
C ILE A 139 -2.82 -6.15 -21.36
N GLY A 140 -2.28 -7.08 -22.14
CA GLY A 140 -1.87 -6.84 -23.53
C GLY A 140 -0.49 -6.19 -23.73
N THR A 141 0.29 -5.97 -22.66
CA THR A 141 1.63 -5.35 -22.80
C THR A 141 2.69 -6.31 -23.34
N VAL A 142 2.55 -7.60 -23.03
CA VAL A 142 3.49 -8.66 -23.42
C VAL A 142 2.71 -9.95 -23.67
N ASP A 143 3.01 -10.63 -24.78
CA ASP A 143 2.46 -11.96 -25.05
C ASP A 143 3.31 -13.04 -24.37
N MET A 144 2.85 -13.50 -23.21
CA MET A 144 3.53 -14.52 -22.41
C MET A 144 3.59 -15.88 -23.13
N ALA A 145 2.71 -16.16 -24.10
CA ALA A 145 2.70 -17.41 -24.85
C ALA A 145 3.91 -17.53 -25.79
N VAL A 146 4.38 -16.40 -26.35
CA VAL A 146 5.58 -16.36 -27.21
C VAL A 146 6.84 -16.66 -26.40
N ILE A 147 7.02 -15.94 -25.29
CA ILE A 147 8.19 -16.09 -24.42
C ILE A 147 8.29 -17.50 -23.83
N THR A 148 7.15 -18.08 -23.43
CA THR A 148 7.11 -19.42 -22.84
C THR A 148 7.43 -20.52 -23.85
N LYS A 149 6.98 -20.36 -25.10
CA LYS A 149 7.34 -21.26 -26.20
C LYS A 149 8.84 -21.22 -26.49
N ASP A 150 9.43 -20.04 -26.59
CA ASP A 150 10.86 -19.86 -26.87
C ASP A 150 11.74 -20.44 -25.75
N LEU A 151 11.29 -20.32 -24.50
CA LEU A 151 12.03 -20.78 -23.33
C LEU A 151 11.73 -22.21 -22.90
N LYS A 152 10.73 -22.86 -23.53
CA LYS A 152 10.19 -24.19 -23.16
C LYS A 152 9.68 -24.25 -21.72
N LEU A 153 9.03 -23.18 -21.26
CA LEU A 153 8.48 -23.06 -19.91
C LEU A 153 6.98 -23.32 -19.91
N LYS A 154 6.45 -23.80 -18.77
CA LYS A 154 5.00 -23.95 -18.60
C LYS A 154 4.38 -22.56 -18.37
N ALA A 155 3.51 -22.17 -19.29
CA ALA A 155 2.71 -20.94 -19.19
C ALA A 155 1.30 -21.24 -18.67
N ASP A 156 0.74 -20.27 -17.98
CA ASP A 156 -0.71 -20.08 -17.96
C ASP A 156 -1.05 -18.84 -18.82
N LYS A 157 -2.31 -18.65 -19.21
CA LYS A 157 -2.68 -17.61 -20.21
C LYS A 157 -2.17 -16.19 -19.88
N ASN A 158 -2.00 -15.87 -18.60
CA ASN A 158 -1.66 -14.51 -18.13
C ASN A 158 -0.35 -14.43 -17.32
N PHE A 159 0.30 -15.54 -17.02
CA PHE A 159 1.53 -15.55 -16.21
C PHE A 159 2.43 -16.75 -16.54
N MET A 160 3.71 -16.63 -16.20
CA MET A 160 4.72 -17.69 -16.37
C MET A 160 5.39 -17.96 -15.04
N ASN A 161 5.51 -19.24 -14.68
CA ASN A 161 6.31 -19.67 -13.53
C ASN A 161 7.64 -20.24 -13.99
N PHE A 162 8.72 -19.84 -13.33
CA PHE A 162 10.07 -20.37 -13.60
C PHE A 162 10.89 -20.48 -12.31
N ASN A 163 11.87 -21.38 -12.31
CA ASN A 163 12.77 -21.56 -11.18
C ASN A 163 13.81 -20.43 -11.15
N VAL A 164 14.31 -20.09 -9.96
CA VAL A 164 15.33 -19.03 -9.82
C VAL A 164 16.57 -19.27 -10.68
N THR A 165 16.93 -20.53 -10.91
CA THR A 165 18.06 -20.93 -11.78
C THR A 165 17.89 -20.47 -13.23
N GLU A 166 16.65 -20.22 -13.66
CA GLU A 166 16.27 -19.84 -15.03
C GLU A 166 16.17 -18.31 -15.21
N ILE A 167 16.30 -17.52 -14.14
CA ILE A 167 16.06 -16.07 -14.15
C ILE A 167 16.91 -15.33 -15.18
N LYS A 168 18.19 -15.71 -15.33
CA LYS A 168 19.10 -15.08 -16.29
C LYS A 168 18.65 -15.33 -17.73
N LYS A 169 18.17 -16.56 -18.02
CA LYS A 169 17.70 -16.95 -19.35
C LYS A 169 16.41 -16.20 -19.69
N VAL A 170 15.46 -16.19 -18.76
CA VAL A 170 14.17 -15.50 -18.90
C VAL A 170 14.37 -14.00 -19.13
N MET A 171 15.14 -13.36 -18.25
CA MET A 171 15.38 -11.92 -18.29
C MET A 171 16.07 -11.48 -19.57
N LYS A 172 17.06 -12.26 -20.03
CA LYS A 172 17.76 -11.98 -21.27
C LYS A 172 16.81 -12.06 -22.47
N SER A 173 15.96 -13.09 -22.54
CA SER A 173 14.96 -13.23 -23.60
C SER A 173 14.02 -12.03 -23.67
N LEU A 174 13.55 -11.54 -22.52
CA LEU A 174 12.67 -10.37 -22.43
C LEU A 174 13.37 -9.10 -22.90
N ILE A 175 14.65 -8.92 -22.58
CA ILE A 175 15.43 -7.76 -23.02
C ILE A 175 15.67 -7.82 -24.53
N ASP A 176 16.07 -8.97 -25.06
CA ASP A 176 16.39 -9.16 -26.48
C ASP A 176 15.14 -8.95 -27.35
N ASN A 177 13.96 -9.35 -26.86
CA ASN A 177 12.67 -9.13 -27.52
C ASN A 177 12.07 -7.73 -27.29
N LYS A 178 12.74 -6.86 -26.52
CA LYS A 178 12.26 -5.51 -26.10
C LYS A 178 10.99 -5.52 -25.24
N ASP A 179 10.66 -6.64 -24.61
CA ASP A 179 9.50 -6.84 -23.73
C ASP A 179 9.82 -6.61 -22.24
N ALA A 180 11.06 -6.24 -21.90
CA ALA A 180 11.50 -6.02 -20.51
C ALA A 180 11.02 -4.67 -19.91
N ARG A 181 9.71 -4.43 -19.97
CA ARG A 181 9.02 -3.25 -19.39
C ARG A 181 7.63 -3.64 -18.91
N ASN A 182 7.17 -2.99 -17.84
CA ASN A 182 5.85 -3.20 -17.25
C ASN A 182 5.58 -4.67 -16.92
N LEU A 183 6.57 -5.34 -16.33
CA LEU A 183 6.45 -6.71 -15.86
C LEU A 183 6.50 -6.75 -14.34
N VAL A 184 5.86 -7.74 -13.73
CA VAL A 184 5.87 -7.97 -12.30
C VAL A 184 6.38 -9.37 -12.03
N LEU A 185 7.40 -9.48 -11.18
CA LEU A 185 7.89 -10.74 -10.61
C LEU A 185 7.42 -10.86 -9.17
N GLU A 186 6.75 -11.96 -8.84
CA GLU A 186 6.27 -12.23 -7.50
C GLU A 186 6.88 -13.53 -6.94
N GLY A 187 7.33 -13.49 -5.68
CA GLY A 187 7.90 -14.64 -4.99
C GLY A 187 8.05 -14.40 -3.49
N ARG A 188 7.58 -15.35 -2.65
CA ARG A 188 7.66 -15.32 -1.17
C ARG A 188 7.31 -13.96 -0.53
N GLY A 189 6.24 -13.31 -0.99
CA GLY A 189 5.78 -12.03 -0.44
C GLY A 189 6.58 -10.80 -0.89
N ILE A 190 7.45 -10.95 -1.89
CA ILE A 190 8.15 -9.85 -2.56
C ILE A 190 7.55 -9.67 -3.95
N LYS A 191 7.35 -8.41 -4.33
CA LYS A 191 6.95 -8.03 -5.69
C LYS A 191 8.02 -7.15 -6.31
N VAL A 192 8.51 -7.51 -7.49
CA VAL A 192 9.47 -6.72 -8.23
C VAL A 192 8.83 -6.26 -9.54
N PHE A 193 8.57 -4.96 -9.63
CA PHE A 193 8.10 -4.29 -10.84
C PHE A 193 9.30 -3.94 -11.70
N TRP A 194 9.38 -4.57 -12.85
CA TRP A 194 10.40 -4.28 -13.85
C TRP A 194 9.91 -3.19 -14.79
N GLN A 195 10.24 -1.94 -14.47
CA GLN A 195 9.78 -0.78 -15.22
C GLN A 195 10.53 -0.64 -16.55
N ASN A 196 11.84 -0.86 -16.53
CA ASN A 196 12.69 -0.94 -17.72
C ASN A 196 13.96 -1.76 -17.44
N PRO A 197 14.79 -2.11 -18.45
CA PRO A 197 15.95 -3.00 -18.26
C PRO A 197 16.95 -2.58 -17.18
N ARG A 198 16.94 -1.30 -16.75
CA ARG A 198 17.84 -0.72 -15.76
C ARG A 198 17.14 -0.21 -14.50
N LEU A 199 15.82 -0.39 -14.38
CA LEU A 199 15.04 0.17 -13.28
C LEU A 199 14.05 -0.87 -12.75
N LEU A 200 14.21 -1.19 -11.48
CA LEU A 200 13.33 -2.07 -10.73
C LEU A 200 12.68 -1.28 -9.60
N ARG A 201 11.38 -1.51 -9.35
CA ARG A 201 10.75 -1.16 -8.09
C ARG A 201 10.46 -2.44 -7.32
N VAL A 202 10.88 -2.52 -6.07
CA VAL A 202 10.69 -3.69 -5.22
C VAL A 202 9.77 -3.31 -4.06
N ASP A 203 8.68 -4.05 -3.93
CA ASP A 203 7.80 -4.01 -2.78
C ASP A 203 8.09 -5.21 -1.88
N ALA A 204 8.54 -4.95 -0.65
CA ALA A 204 8.91 -5.96 0.34
C ALA A 204 8.85 -5.38 1.76
N LYS A 205 8.98 -6.22 2.80
CA LYS A 205 9.05 -5.73 4.18
C LYS A 205 10.28 -4.83 4.36
N HIS A 206 10.17 -3.82 5.23
CA HIS A 206 11.25 -2.85 5.48
C HIS A 206 12.64 -3.49 5.74
N ASP A 207 12.71 -4.55 6.54
CA ASP A 207 14.00 -5.22 6.86
C ASP A 207 14.59 -5.95 5.64
N GLN A 208 13.73 -6.44 4.75
CA GLN A 208 14.14 -7.03 3.47
C GLN A 208 14.71 -5.94 2.55
N LEU A 209 14.06 -4.78 2.48
CA LEU A 209 14.54 -3.64 1.68
C LEU A 209 15.90 -3.13 2.17
N ARG A 210 16.11 -3.00 3.49
CA ARG A 210 17.43 -2.65 4.05
C ARG A 210 18.53 -3.61 3.66
N SER A 211 18.19 -4.90 3.50
CA SER A 211 19.15 -5.91 3.03
C SER A 211 19.47 -5.73 1.55
N LEU A 212 18.45 -5.40 0.74
CA LEU A 212 18.60 -5.09 -0.68
C LEU A 212 19.39 -3.81 -0.93
N ASP A 213 19.26 -2.78 -0.10
CA ASP A 213 20.03 -1.54 -0.23
C ASP A 213 21.54 -1.81 -0.24
N LYS A 214 22.00 -2.74 0.60
CA LYS A 214 23.42 -3.15 0.67
C LYS A 214 23.86 -3.88 -0.59
N VAL A 215 23.01 -4.76 -1.10
CA VAL A 215 23.26 -5.59 -2.28
C VAL A 215 23.26 -4.73 -3.56
N CYS A 216 22.38 -3.73 -3.63
CA CYS A 216 22.30 -2.79 -4.72
C CYS A 216 23.66 -2.12 -4.99
N ASN A 217 24.33 -1.68 -3.92
CA ASN A 217 25.65 -1.05 -4.00
C ASN A 217 26.73 -1.97 -4.57
N VAL A 218 26.65 -3.30 -4.31
CA VAL A 218 27.60 -4.29 -4.86
C VAL A 218 27.55 -4.29 -6.39
N PHE A 219 26.37 -4.07 -6.97
CA PHE A 219 26.15 -4.03 -8.41
C PHE A 219 26.22 -2.61 -8.99
N ARG A 220 26.81 -1.66 -8.25
CA ARG A 220 26.87 -0.23 -8.61
C ARG A 220 25.50 0.37 -8.92
N GLY A 221 24.45 -0.23 -8.37
CA GLY A 221 23.10 0.30 -8.45
C GLY A 221 22.93 1.44 -7.46
N GLU A 222 21.96 2.30 -7.74
CA GLU A 222 21.55 3.40 -6.88
C GLU A 222 20.11 3.18 -6.44
N CYS A 223 19.85 3.27 -5.13
CA CYS A 223 18.49 3.39 -4.64
C CYS A 223 17.99 4.79 -4.99
N VAL A 224 17.14 4.87 -6.01
CA VAL A 224 16.52 6.11 -6.48
C VAL A 224 15.17 6.23 -5.79
N GLU A 225 15.11 7.02 -4.71
CA GLU A 225 13.85 7.39 -4.04
C GLU A 225 13.02 8.33 -4.94
N LYS A 226 12.58 7.85 -6.11
CA LYS A 226 11.61 8.54 -6.96
C LYS A 226 10.32 7.75 -6.98
N ILE A 227 9.49 8.03 -5.97
CA ILE A 227 8.05 7.87 -6.10
C ILE A 227 7.59 9.12 -6.86
N VAL A 228 7.30 8.95 -8.15
CA VAL A 228 6.39 9.85 -8.89
C VAL A 228 5.04 9.18 -8.90
#